data_AF-A0A7X7GTK1-F1
#
_entry.id   AF-A0A7X7GTK1-F1
#
_cell.length_a   1.000
_cell.length_b   1.000
_cell.length_c   1.000
_cell.angle_alpha   90.00
_cell.angle_beta   90.00
_cell.angle_gamma   90.00
#
_symmetry.space_group_name_H-M   'P 1'
#
loop_
_entity.id
_entity.type
_entity.pdbx_description
1 polymer ?
#
loop_
_entity_poly.entity_id
_entity_poly.type
_entity_poly.pdbx_seq_one_letter_code
_entity_poly.pdbx_strand_id
1 'polypeptide(L)'
;MKRAHVFVVGWLVAWGSGAALGGCSASASMSTSPTSLDGKVYAVSADAPEVERSGTSLGDVHVGNEVCAGADLTSVYGGLRVDAFTRFLEEQGIDFEKVNAREDLHYVDVNRNGRVVRLRVATLQTAREAARDLHEAMLEHGQGSWGVHRGNLAVLGPVSDVDDILAFAIEAKLVCWGVLSIAGRDDNFVVPGGYAQL
;
A
#
# COMPACT_ATOMS: atom_id res chain seq x y z
N MET A 1 64.04 32.55 15.19
CA MET A 1 64.16 31.57 16.28
C MET A 1 62.94 30.66 16.23
N LYS A 2 63.18 29.33 16.33
CA LYS A 2 62.24 28.18 16.41
C LYS A 2 61.28 27.93 15.23
N ARG A 3 61.72 26.99 14.39
CA ARG A 3 61.00 26.25 13.35
C ARG A 3 60.02 25.26 13.99
N ALA A 4 58.82 25.13 13.41
CA ALA A 4 57.87 24.08 13.72
C ALA A 4 58.33 22.75 13.09
N HIS A 5 58.23 21.68 13.87
CA HIS A 5 58.64 20.34 13.49
C HIS A 5 57.64 19.70 12.52
N VAL A 6 58.22 19.13 11.46
CA VAL A 6 57.66 18.14 10.55
C VAL A 6 57.49 16.81 11.29
N PHE A 7 56.38 16.10 11.05
CA PHE A 7 56.38 14.64 11.04
C PHE A 7 55.54 14.13 9.85
N VAL A 8 56.27 13.50 8.94
CA VAL A 8 55.81 12.62 7.86
C VAL A 8 55.78 11.19 8.42
N VAL A 9 55.04 10.29 7.76
CA VAL A 9 55.12 8.80 7.70
C VAL A 9 53.69 8.26 7.94
N GLY A 10 53.10 7.42 7.10
CA GLY A 10 53.59 6.67 5.95
C GLY A 10 52.43 5.85 5.39
N TRP A 11 52.56 5.52 4.12
CA TRP A 11 51.59 4.80 3.29
C TRP A 11 51.24 3.40 3.78
N LEU A 12 50.04 2.92 3.42
CA LEU A 12 49.88 1.57 2.87
C LEU A 12 48.68 1.53 1.92
N VAL A 13 49.01 1.48 0.63
CA VAL A 13 48.12 1.04 -0.45
C VAL A 13 48.03 -0.48 -0.36
N ALA A 14 46.82 -1.02 -0.22
CA ALA A 14 46.54 -2.43 -0.46
C ALA A 14 45.57 -2.52 -1.64
N TRP A 15 46.12 -2.92 -2.80
CA TRP A 15 45.37 -3.51 -3.89
C TRP A 15 45.05 -4.97 -3.54
N GLY A 16 43.79 -5.35 -3.68
CA GLY A 16 43.33 -6.73 -3.56
C GLY A 16 42.13 -6.94 -4.48
N SER A 17 42.39 -7.50 -5.65
CA SER A 17 41.42 -7.95 -6.64
C SER A 17 40.61 -9.15 -6.14
N GLY A 18 39.34 -9.28 -6.57
CA GLY A 18 38.77 -10.60 -6.83
C GLY A 18 37.34 -10.88 -6.33
N ALA A 19 36.41 -10.86 -7.29
CA ALA A 19 35.28 -11.77 -7.50
C ALA A 19 34.15 -11.91 -6.44
N ALA A 20 32.99 -11.37 -6.86
CA ALA A 20 31.61 -11.84 -6.72
C ALA A 20 31.31 -13.04 -5.81
N LEU A 21 30.36 -12.85 -4.89
CA LEU A 21 29.24 -13.77 -4.64
C LEU A 21 28.05 -12.96 -4.11
N GLY A 22 26.86 -13.32 -4.56
CA GLY A 22 25.60 -12.62 -4.33
C GLY A 22 25.26 -12.43 -2.85
N GLY A 23 24.85 -11.21 -2.51
CA GLY A 23 24.31 -10.86 -1.20
C GLY A 23 22.83 -10.54 -1.34
N CYS A 24 22.01 -11.34 -0.67
CA CYS A 24 20.55 -11.34 -0.64
C CYS A 24 19.94 -9.93 -0.63
N SER A 25 19.03 -9.67 -1.58
CA SER A 25 18.01 -8.64 -1.42
C SER A 25 17.26 -8.95 -0.13
N ALA A 26 17.40 -8.08 0.87
CA ALA A 26 16.60 -8.13 2.08
C ALA A 26 15.16 -7.79 1.70
N SER A 27 14.37 -8.82 1.36
CA SER A 27 12.92 -8.73 1.47
C SER A 27 12.63 -8.51 2.95
N ALA A 28 12.29 -7.30 3.32
CA ALA A 28 11.74 -7.02 4.64
C ALA A 28 10.37 -7.71 4.71
N SER A 29 10.36 -8.96 5.16
CA SER A 29 9.14 -9.66 5.54
C SER A 29 8.57 -8.90 6.75
N MET A 30 7.43 -8.25 6.56
CA MET A 30 6.58 -7.89 7.69
C MET A 30 6.21 -9.19 8.38
N SER A 31 6.59 -9.33 9.65
CA SER A 31 6.09 -10.38 10.53
C SER A 31 5.34 -9.66 11.63
N THR A 32 4.02 -9.59 11.50
CA THR A 32 3.16 -9.10 12.57
C THR A 32 2.45 -10.30 13.19
N SER A 33 2.39 -10.30 14.52
CA SER A 33 1.40 -11.10 15.22
C SER A 33 0.04 -10.42 15.01
N PRO A 34 -1.04 -11.17 14.74
CA PRO A 34 -2.32 -10.58 14.41
C PRO A 34 -2.84 -9.81 15.61
N THR A 35 -2.95 -8.48 15.47
CA THR A 35 -3.76 -7.68 16.38
C THR A 35 -5.20 -8.10 16.11
N SER A 36 -5.79 -8.81 17.06
CA SER A 36 -7.20 -9.21 17.06
C SER A 36 -8.07 -8.03 16.64
N LEU A 37 -8.62 -8.10 15.42
CA LEU A 37 -9.65 -7.20 14.93
C LEU A 37 -10.88 -7.41 15.83
N ASP A 38 -11.06 -6.52 16.80
CA ASP A 38 -12.24 -6.49 17.67
C ASP A 38 -13.50 -6.23 16.82
N GLY A 39 -14.14 -7.33 16.40
CA GLY A 39 -15.59 -7.51 16.43
C GLY A 39 -16.49 -6.63 15.54
N LYS A 40 -15.98 -5.92 14.52
CA LYS A 40 -16.83 -5.15 13.58
C LYS A 40 -16.43 -5.25 12.11
N VAL A 41 -15.97 -6.42 11.68
CA VAL A 41 -15.92 -6.78 10.25
C VAL A 41 -16.87 -7.95 10.09
N TYR A 42 -18.11 -7.67 9.68
CA TYR A 42 -19.02 -8.74 9.30
C TYR A 42 -18.66 -9.19 7.88
N ALA A 43 -17.85 -10.25 7.79
CA ALA A 43 -17.86 -11.13 6.63
C ALA A 43 -19.23 -11.80 6.57
N VAL A 44 -20.23 -11.12 6.01
CA VAL A 44 -21.57 -11.69 5.84
C VAL A 44 -21.57 -12.52 4.57
N SER A 45 -21.44 -13.85 4.72
CA SER A 45 -21.94 -14.77 3.72
C SER A 45 -23.46 -14.71 3.73
N ALA A 46 -24.07 -14.54 2.55
CA ALA A 46 -25.52 -14.60 2.43
C ALA A 46 -26.11 -15.99 2.75
N ASP A 47 -25.31 -17.06 2.84
CA ASP A 47 -25.79 -18.43 3.01
C ASP A 47 -24.80 -19.40 3.72
N ALA A 48 -24.18 -19.04 4.86
CA ALA A 48 -23.30 -19.98 5.59
C ALA A 48 -23.71 -20.20 7.06
N PRO A 49 -23.85 -21.47 7.52
CA PRO A 49 -24.03 -21.78 8.93
C PRO A 49 -22.71 -21.57 9.70
N GLU A 50 -22.84 -21.09 10.93
CA GLU A 50 -21.80 -20.79 11.91
C GLU A 50 -20.77 -21.94 12.07
N VAL A 51 -19.55 -21.78 11.52
CA VAL A 51 -18.40 -22.67 11.82
C VAL A 51 -17.09 -21.90 11.92
N GLU A 52 -16.52 -22.01 13.12
CA GLU A 52 -15.11 -21.98 13.55
C GLU A 52 -14.04 -21.20 12.77
N ARG A 53 -13.28 -20.43 13.56
CA ARG A 53 -12.04 -19.71 13.22
C ARG A 53 -11.04 -20.62 12.48
N SER A 54 -10.88 -20.40 11.18
CA SER A 54 -9.73 -20.86 10.39
C SER A 54 -9.63 -19.99 9.15
N GLY A 55 -8.55 -19.20 9.06
CA GLY A 55 -8.09 -18.44 7.90
C GLY A 55 -9.17 -17.72 7.11
N THR A 56 -9.32 -16.41 7.31
CA THR A 56 -10.23 -15.56 6.52
C THR A 56 -10.01 -15.81 5.02
N SER A 57 -10.90 -16.58 4.41
CA SER A 57 -10.95 -16.74 2.96
C SER A 57 -11.28 -15.37 2.39
N LEU A 58 -10.36 -14.82 1.60
CA LEU A 58 -10.53 -13.49 1.01
C LEU A 58 -11.78 -13.38 0.12
N GLY A 59 -12.30 -14.52 -0.35
CA GLY A 59 -13.56 -14.60 -1.10
C GLY A 59 -14.81 -14.24 -0.28
N ASP A 60 -14.72 -14.26 1.06
CA ASP A 60 -15.85 -14.02 1.97
C ASP A 60 -15.79 -12.62 2.63
N VAL A 61 -14.81 -11.80 2.25
CA VAL A 61 -14.61 -10.46 2.83
C VAL A 61 -15.60 -9.47 2.20
N HIS A 62 -16.63 -9.15 2.96
CA HIS A 62 -17.55 -8.06 2.65
C HIS A 62 -17.32 -6.87 3.60
N VAL A 63 -17.24 -5.67 3.03
CA VAL A 63 -17.11 -4.43 3.80
C VAL A 63 -18.51 -3.96 4.20
N GLY A 64 -18.80 -3.97 5.50
CA GLY A 64 -20.06 -3.48 6.04
C GLY A 64 -20.25 -1.98 5.75
N ASN A 65 -21.50 -1.55 5.55
CA ASN A 65 -21.84 -0.16 5.24
C ASN A 65 -21.37 0.84 6.31
N GLU A 66 -21.26 0.38 7.56
CA GLU A 66 -20.74 1.13 8.70
C GLU A 66 -19.27 1.54 8.53
N VAL A 67 -18.47 0.79 7.76
CA VAL A 67 -17.05 1.09 7.54
C VAL A 67 -16.89 2.38 6.74
N CYS A 68 -17.82 2.64 5.81
CA CYS A 68 -17.80 3.83 4.97
C CYS A 68 -18.59 5.02 5.53
N ALA A 69 -19.05 4.93 6.78
CA ALA A 69 -19.71 6.05 7.44
C ALA A 69 -18.78 7.28 7.48
N GLY A 70 -19.28 8.41 6.97
CA GLY A 70 -18.56 9.68 6.92
C GLY A 70 -17.48 9.79 5.84
N ALA A 71 -17.35 8.81 4.94
CA ALA A 71 -16.51 8.95 3.75
C ALA A 71 -17.27 9.65 2.61
N ASP A 72 -16.57 10.47 1.80
CA ASP A 72 -17.14 11.02 0.57
C ASP A 72 -17.23 9.94 -0.51
N LEU A 73 -18.45 9.46 -0.75
CA LEU A 73 -18.78 8.45 -1.76
C LEU A 73 -19.21 9.06 -3.10
N THR A 74 -19.08 10.38 -3.27
CA THR A 74 -19.55 11.06 -4.49
C THR A 74 -18.85 10.51 -5.73
N SER A 75 -19.66 10.17 -6.75
CA SER A 75 -19.17 9.78 -8.07
C SER A 75 -18.38 10.91 -8.71
N VAL A 76 -17.17 10.62 -9.17
CA VAL A 76 -16.30 11.62 -9.79
C VAL A 76 -16.47 11.56 -11.30
N TYR A 77 -16.90 12.68 -11.89
CA TYR A 77 -16.96 12.87 -13.33
C TYR A 77 -15.77 13.71 -13.77
N GLY A 78 -14.65 13.07 -14.14
CA GLY A 78 -13.45 13.74 -14.62
C GLY A 78 -12.14 13.05 -14.22
N GLY A 79 -11.03 13.53 -14.77
CA GLY A 79 -9.69 13.07 -14.39
C GLY A 79 -9.35 13.47 -12.96
N LEU A 80 -9.09 12.49 -12.12
CA LEU A 80 -8.54 12.66 -10.79
C LEU A 80 -7.03 12.96 -10.87
N ARG A 81 -6.57 13.71 -9.87
CA ARG A 81 -5.16 14.01 -9.62
C ARG A 81 -4.82 13.56 -8.21
N VAL A 82 -3.52 13.44 -7.91
CA VAL A 82 -3.03 13.08 -6.57
C VAL A 82 -3.67 13.91 -5.44
N ASP A 83 -4.01 15.18 -5.70
CA ASP A 83 -4.60 16.06 -4.69
C ASP A 83 -6.00 15.59 -4.23
N ALA A 84 -6.74 14.87 -5.08
CA ALA A 84 -8.00 14.26 -4.68
C ALA A 84 -7.78 13.07 -3.72
N PHE A 85 -6.67 12.33 -3.87
CA PHE A 85 -6.29 11.27 -2.96
C PHE A 85 -5.80 11.84 -1.63
N THR A 86 -4.92 12.84 -1.65
CA THR A 86 -4.42 13.44 -0.40
C THR A 86 -5.51 14.15 0.38
N ARG A 87 -6.44 14.86 -0.28
CA ARG A 87 -7.61 15.45 0.38
C ARG A 87 -8.47 14.40 1.08
N PHE A 88 -8.67 13.24 0.45
CA PHE A 88 -9.37 12.13 1.11
C PHE A 88 -8.64 11.68 2.38
N LEU A 89 -7.30 11.57 2.35
CA LEU A 89 -6.52 11.24 3.54
C LEU A 89 -6.66 12.30 4.64
N GLU A 90 -6.62 13.59 4.29
CA GLU A 90 -6.85 14.71 5.21
C GLU A 90 -8.23 14.63 5.87
N GLU A 91 -9.27 14.34 5.10
CA GLU A 91 -10.66 14.19 5.59
C GLU A 91 -10.82 13.00 6.55
N GLN A 92 -9.99 11.97 6.43
CA GLN A 92 -9.93 10.85 7.38
C GLN A 92 -9.01 11.11 8.59
N GLY A 93 -8.42 12.31 8.70
CA GLY A 93 -7.46 12.63 9.75
C GLY A 93 -6.22 11.73 9.69
N ILE A 94 -5.75 11.43 8.47
CA ILE A 94 -4.53 10.66 8.23
C ILE A 94 -3.37 11.62 8.04
N ASP A 95 -2.31 11.44 8.83
CA ASP A 95 -1.04 12.15 8.62
C ASP A 95 -0.29 11.51 7.45
N PHE A 96 0.15 12.34 6.49
CA PHE A 96 0.95 11.86 5.36
C PHE A 96 1.98 12.90 4.91
N GLU A 97 3.01 12.42 4.22
CA GLU A 97 3.97 13.23 3.47
C GLU A 97 3.85 12.91 1.97
N LYS A 98 3.71 13.93 1.13
CA LYS A 98 3.66 13.78 -0.33
C LYS A 98 5.02 14.14 -0.94
N VAL A 99 5.62 13.17 -1.63
CA VAL A 99 6.87 13.34 -2.39
C VAL A 99 6.57 13.25 -3.88
N ASN A 100 6.89 14.30 -4.63
CA ASN A 100 6.79 14.27 -6.09
C ASN A 100 7.96 13.46 -6.68
N ALA A 101 7.67 12.36 -7.36
CA ALA A 101 8.69 11.57 -8.05
C ALA A 101 8.80 11.98 -9.52
N ARG A 102 7.64 12.18 -10.18
CA ARG A 102 7.46 12.68 -11.55
C ARG A 102 6.14 13.48 -11.62
N GLU A 103 5.83 14.07 -12.76
CA GLU A 103 4.59 14.83 -12.96
C GLU A 103 3.32 13.98 -12.73
N ASP A 104 3.36 12.73 -13.16
CA ASP A 104 2.29 11.73 -13.12
C ASP A 104 2.46 10.71 -11.98
N LEU A 105 3.53 10.82 -11.17
CA LEU A 105 3.88 9.83 -10.16
C LEU A 105 4.29 10.49 -8.85
N HIS A 106 3.61 10.11 -7.77
CA HIS A 106 3.87 10.61 -6.43
C HIS A 106 4.07 9.44 -5.47
N TYR A 107 4.93 9.62 -4.48
CA TYR A 107 4.93 8.80 -3.29
C TYR A 107 4.16 9.52 -2.20
N VAL A 108 3.30 8.78 -1.51
CA VAL A 108 2.54 9.27 -0.36
C VAL A 108 2.88 8.38 0.83
N ASP A 109 3.64 8.92 1.76
CA ASP A 109 4.08 8.25 2.97
C ASP A 109 3.02 8.46 4.05
N VAL A 110 2.19 7.46 4.28
CA VAL A 110 1.10 7.50 5.27
C VAL A 110 1.65 7.07 6.63
N ASN A 111 1.55 7.94 7.64
CA ASN A 111 1.95 7.63 9.00
C ASN A 111 0.73 7.17 9.82
N ARG A 112 0.76 5.93 10.30
CA ARG A 112 -0.24 5.38 11.21
C ARG A 112 0.44 4.64 12.34
N ASN A 113 0.15 5.06 13.58
CA ASN A 113 0.63 4.42 14.80
C ASN A 113 2.16 4.22 14.84
N GLY A 114 2.92 5.20 14.33
CA GLY A 114 4.38 5.15 14.26
C GLY A 114 4.94 4.29 13.13
N ARG A 115 4.09 3.76 12.25
CA ARG A 115 4.48 3.03 11.04
C ARG A 115 4.22 3.89 9.81
N VAL A 116 5.20 3.93 8.91
CA VAL A 116 5.10 4.64 7.64
C VAL A 116 4.84 3.64 6.53
N VAL A 117 3.70 3.77 5.85
CA VAL A 117 3.32 2.99 4.67
C VAL A 117 3.50 3.88 3.45
N ARG A 118 4.48 3.55 2.60
CA ARG A 118 4.72 4.28 1.35
C ARG A 118 3.80 3.79 0.25
N LEU A 119 2.93 4.66 -0.24
CA LEU A 119 2.02 4.41 -1.35
C LEU A 119 2.57 5.03 -2.63
N ARG A 120 2.62 4.26 -3.72
CA ARG A 120 2.92 4.76 -5.06
C ARG A 120 1.63 5.18 -5.74
N VAL A 121 1.46 6.47 -5.99
CA VAL A 121 0.25 7.06 -6.59
C VAL A 121 0.56 7.52 -8.02
N ALA A 122 0.04 6.78 -8.99
CA ALA A 122 0.15 7.10 -10.41
C ALA A 122 -1.13 7.76 -10.94
N THR A 123 -0.98 8.83 -11.73
CA THR A 123 -2.06 9.51 -12.45
C THR A 123 -1.97 9.19 -13.93
N LEU A 124 -2.95 8.45 -14.45
CA LEU A 124 -2.97 7.95 -15.82
C LEU A 124 -3.97 8.76 -16.67
N GLN A 125 -4.10 8.47 -17.96
CA GLN A 125 -5.02 9.22 -18.82
C GLN A 125 -6.48 8.78 -18.62
N THR A 126 -6.69 7.49 -18.34
CA THR A 126 -8.03 6.91 -18.21
C THR A 126 -8.13 5.93 -17.05
N ALA A 127 -9.36 5.63 -16.64
CA ALA A 127 -9.60 4.63 -15.60
C ALA A 127 -9.16 3.22 -16.00
N ARG A 128 -9.26 2.89 -17.29
CA ARG A 128 -8.78 1.62 -17.82
C ARG A 128 -7.26 1.49 -17.69
N GLU A 129 -6.53 2.56 -17.98
CA GLU A 129 -5.08 2.58 -17.83
C GLU A 129 -4.65 2.46 -16.37
N ALA A 130 -5.35 3.13 -15.45
CA ALA A 130 -5.08 3.00 -14.02
C ALA A 130 -5.31 1.58 -13.51
N ALA A 131 -6.43 0.96 -13.89
CA ALA A 131 -6.70 -0.44 -13.54
C ALA A 131 -5.64 -1.40 -14.13
N ARG A 132 -5.19 -1.15 -15.37
CA ARG A 132 -4.11 -1.91 -16.00
C ARG A 132 -2.77 -1.72 -15.29
N ASP A 133 -2.35 -0.48 -15.02
CA ASP A 133 -1.09 -0.18 -14.31
C ASP A 133 -1.06 -0.85 -12.94
N LEU A 134 -2.18 -0.79 -12.20
CA LEU A 134 -2.29 -1.46 -10.91
C LEU A 134 -2.19 -2.98 -11.06
N HIS A 135 -2.89 -3.57 -12.03
CA HIS A 135 -2.84 -5.01 -12.27
C HIS A 135 -1.44 -5.49 -12.67
N GLU A 136 -0.78 -4.78 -13.59
CA GLU A 136 0.59 -5.08 -14.02
C GLU A 136 1.56 -4.99 -12.83
N ALA A 137 1.48 -3.93 -12.03
CA ALA A 137 2.30 -3.80 -10.83
C ALA A 137 2.07 -4.94 -9.83
N MET A 138 0.82 -5.37 -9.64
CA MET A 138 0.52 -6.51 -8.76
C MET A 138 1.13 -7.82 -9.27
N LEU A 139 1.13 -8.05 -10.59
CA LEU A 139 1.79 -9.20 -11.19
C LEU A 139 3.31 -9.16 -11.03
N GLU A 140 3.92 -7.98 -11.16
CA GLU A 140 5.36 -7.80 -10.99
C GLU A 140 5.82 -8.03 -9.54
N HIS A 141 5.02 -7.57 -8.57
CA HIS A 141 5.33 -7.70 -7.15
C HIS A 141 4.90 -9.05 -6.54
N GLY A 142 3.93 -9.74 -7.14
CA GLY A 142 3.47 -11.06 -6.74
C GLY A 142 2.58 -11.05 -5.49
N GLN A 143 2.58 -12.16 -4.76
CA GLN A 143 1.73 -12.36 -3.58
C GLN A 143 1.96 -11.26 -2.52
N GLY A 144 0.87 -10.77 -1.93
CA GLY A 144 0.90 -9.72 -0.90
C GLY A 144 1.02 -8.32 -1.48
N SER A 145 1.09 -8.18 -2.80
CA SER A 145 0.90 -6.89 -3.46
C SER A 145 -0.58 -6.48 -3.40
N TRP A 146 -0.82 -5.18 -3.30
CA TRP A 146 -2.17 -4.66 -3.20
C TRP A 146 -2.20 -3.21 -3.64
N GLY A 147 -3.40 -2.74 -3.93
CA GLY A 147 -3.61 -1.32 -4.17
C GLY A 147 -5.06 -0.99 -4.41
N VAL A 148 -5.30 0.30 -4.62
CA VAL A 148 -6.62 0.86 -4.83
C VAL A 148 -6.62 1.65 -6.11
N HIS A 149 -7.64 1.47 -6.95
CA HIS A 149 -7.85 2.35 -8.08
C HIS A 149 -9.19 3.09 -7.97
N ARG A 150 -9.20 4.36 -8.38
CA ARG A 150 -10.40 5.19 -8.49
C ARG A 150 -10.22 6.13 -9.68
N GLY A 151 -11.15 6.12 -10.62
CA GLY A 151 -10.98 6.88 -11.87
C GLY A 151 -9.64 6.53 -12.54
N ASN A 152 -8.91 7.53 -13.01
CA ASN A 152 -7.58 7.41 -13.61
C ASN A 152 -6.41 7.41 -12.60
N LEU A 153 -6.67 7.24 -11.30
CA LEU A 153 -5.62 7.07 -10.28
C LEU A 153 -5.43 5.59 -9.95
N ALA A 154 -4.17 5.18 -9.90
CA ALA A 154 -3.72 3.90 -9.36
C ALA A 154 -2.85 4.14 -8.13
N VAL A 155 -3.22 3.55 -7.00
CA VAL A 155 -2.48 3.61 -5.73
C VAL A 155 -1.99 2.22 -5.42
N LEU A 156 -0.68 2.02 -5.41
CA LEU A 156 -0.05 0.73 -5.08
C LEU A 156 0.59 0.82 -3.70
N GLY A 157 0.29 -0.15 -2.84
CA GLY A 157 0.90 -0.30 -1.53
C GLY A 157 2.12 -1.23 -1.54
N PRO A 158 2.89 -1.25 -0.44
CA PRO A 158 4.00 -2.18 -0.30
C PRO A 158 3.50 -3.61 -0.09
N VAL A 159 4.31 -4.60 -0.47
CA VAL A 159 4.01 -6.01 -0.22
C VAL A 159 3.88 -6.26 1.29
N SER A 160 2.80 -6.92 1.69
CA SER A 160 2.51 -7.22 3.10
C SER A 160 1.60 -8.44 3.24
N ASP A 161 1.37 -8.88 4.48
CA ASP A 161 0.41 -9.93 4.78
C ASP A 161 -1.02 -9.42 4.57
N VAL A 162 -1.90 -10.31 4.10
CA VAL A 162 -3.30 -9.98 3.77
C VAL A 162 -4.03 -9.31 4.93
N ASP A 163 -3.84 -9.81 6.16
CA ASP A 163 -4.48 -9.27 7.35
C ASP A 163 -4.04 -7.83 7.63
N ASP A 164 -2.74 -7.52 7.44
CA ASP A 164 -2.20 -6.17 7.60
C ASP A 164 -2.70 -5.22 6.50
N ILE A 165 -2.82 -5.73 5.28
CA ILE A 165 -3.39 -4.98 4.14
C ILE A 165 -4.83 -4.60 4.43
N LEU A 166 -5.65 -5.56 4.86
CA LEU A 166 -7.06 -5.33 5.18
C LEU A 166 -7.21 -4.37 6.36
N ALA A 167 -6.45 -4.59 7.44
CA ALA A 167 -6.45 -3.70 8.60
C ALA A 167 -6.13 -2.25 8.18
N PHE A 168 -5.06 -2.05 7.42
CA PHE A 168 -4.68 -0.73 6.93
C PHE A 168 -5.74 -0.12 6.00
N ALA A 169 -6.24 -0.89 5.03
CA ALA A 169 -7.21 -0.40 4.05
C ALA A 169 -8.56 -0.03 4.68
N ILE A 170 -8.97 -0.73 5.75
CA ILE A 170 -10.18 -0.43 6.52
C ILE A 170 -9.95 0.79 7.43
N GLU A 171 -8.86 0.82 8.20
CA GLU A 171 -8.54 1.94 9.10
C GLU A 171 -8.35 3.26 8.34
N ALA A 172 -7.75 3.20 7.15
CA ALA A 172 -7.59 4.35 6.26
C ALA A 172 -8.81 4.60 5.37
N LYS A 173 -9.87 3.77 5.48
CA LYS A 173 -11.08 3.76 4.63
C LYS A 173 -10.80 3.76 3.13
N LEU A 174 -9.66 3.22 2.72
CA LEU A 174 -9.29 3.07 1.32
C LEU A 174 -10.26 2.17 0.56
N VAL A 175 -10.83 1.18 1.25
CA VAL A 175 -11.94 0.35 0.76
C VAL A 175 -13.18 1.16 0.40
N CYS A 176 -13.36 2.37 0.94
CA CYS A 176 -14.50 3.23 0.62
C CYS A 176 -14.19 4.18 -0.53
N TRP A 177 -12.92 4.56 -0.66
CA TRP A 177 -12.48 5.54 -1.64
C TRP A 177 -12.43 4.98 -3.06
N GLY A 178 -11.96 3.74 -3.22
CA GLY A 178 -11.73 3.11 -4.53
C GLY A 178 -11.95 1.61 -4.51
N VAL A 179 -11.67 0.94 -5.63
CA VAL A 179 -11.69 -0.52 -5.71
C VAL A 179 -10.37 -1.03 -5.16
N LEU A 180 -10.42 -1.77 -4.07
CA LEU A 180 -9.26 -2.41 -3.47
C LEU A 180 -9.01 -3.75 -4.16
N SER A 181 -7.77 -3.97 -4.57
CA SER A 181 -7.31 -5.24 -5.16
C SER A 181 -6.14 -5.78 -4.33
N ILE A 182 -6.15 -7.07 -4.04
CA ILE A 182 -5.12 -7.78 -3.28
C ILE A 182 -4.70 -9.03 -4.07
N ALA A 183 -3.39 -9.21 -4.26
CA ALA A 183 -2.82 -10.40 -4.86
C ALA A 183 -2.66 -11.49 -3.80
N GLY A 184 -3.48 -12.53 -3.89
CA GLY A 184 -3.35 -13.73 -3.07
C GLY A 184 -2.30 -14.69 -3.61
N ARG A 185 -2.14 -15.83 -2.93
CA ARG A 185 -1.19 -16.88 -3.34
C ARG A 185 -1.62 -17.56 -4.64
N ASP A 186 -2.92 -17.80 -4.78
CA ASP A 186 -3.51 -18.62 -5.83
C ASP A 186 -4.54 -17.84 -6.68
N ASP A 187 -5.06 -16.70 -6.17
CA ASP A 187 -6.08 -15.86 -6.82
C ASP A 187 -5.87 -14.36 -6.54
N ASN A 188 -6.40 -13.50 -7.40
CA ASN A 188 -6.52 -12.05 -7.16
C ASN A 188 -7.91 -11.73 -6.60
N PHE A 189 -7.95 -10.96 -5.52
CA PHE A 189 -9.20 -10.59 -4.85
C PHE A 189 -9.51 -9.12 -5.07
N VAL A 190 -10.76 -8.83 -5.43
CA VAL A 190 -11.24 -7.47 -5.70
C VAL A 190 -12.38 -7.17 -4.73
N VAL A 191 -12.17 -6.18 -3.88
CA VAL A 191 -13.17 -5.66 -2.95
C VAL A 191 -13.75 -4.38 -3.58
N PRO A 192 -14.99 -4.43 -4.11
CA PRO A 192 -15.62 -3.25 -4.69
C PRO A 192 -15.85 -2.22 -3.59
N GLY A 193 -15.34 -1.02 -3.79
CA GLY A 193 -15.45 0.01 -2.78
C GLY A 193 -16.85 0.60 -2.66
N GLY A 194 -17.10 1.31 -1.56
CA GLY A 194 -18.39 1.97 -1.30
C GLY A 194 -18.84 2.92 -2.43
N TYR A 195 -17.88 3.53 -3.13
CA TYR A 195 -18.18 4.40 -4.29
C TYR A 195 -18.71 3.62 -5.52
N ALA A 196 -18.51 2.31 -5.60
CA ALA A 196 -18.90 1.49 -6.75
C ALA A 196 -20.34 0.95 -6.65
N GLN A 197 -21.03 1.19 -5.52
CA GLN A 197 -22.38 0.69 -5.25
C GLN A 197 -23.50 1.71 -5.56
N LEU A 198 -23.18 2.83 -6.23
CA LEU A 198 -24.12 3.92 -6.55
C LEU A 198 -24.48 3.97 -8.04
#